data_AF-A0A645JJ70-F1
#
_entry.id   AF-A0A645JJ70-F1
#
_cell.length_a   1.000
_cell.length_b   1.000
_cell.length_c   1.000
_cell.angle_alpha   90.00
_cell.angle_beta   90.00
_cell.angle_gamma   90.00
#
_symmetry.space_group_name_H-M   'P 1'
#
loop_
_entity.id
_entity.type
_entity.pdbx_description
1 polymer ?
#
loop_
_entity_poly.entity_id
_entity_poly.type
_entity_poly.pdbx_seq_one_letter_code
_entity_poly.pdbx_strand_id
1 'polypeptide(L)'
;MNPLNVYSNQILSKAIQKALSSGEINKNDLETDDEILLNKLKKTQNKEILELISKIHEGIHVEYNELNYDIHQTQKIRLIDPMVLIDGKVVRASSISKKIQKENKIALERCKKGAFIKIIKC
;
A
#
# COMPACT_ATOMS: atom_id res chain seq x y z
N MET A 1 -3.83 -7.53 -2.64
CA MET A 1 -4.26 -6.22 -2.08
C MET A 1 -5.48 -5.77 -2.86
N ASN A 2 -6.29 -4.84 -2.37
CA ASN A 2 -7.37 -4.25 -3.18
C ASN A 2 -6.75 -3.16 -4.08
N PRO A 3 -7.13 -3.03 -5.38
CA PRO A 3 -6.58 -2.01 -6.27
C PRO A 3 -6.77 -0.57 -5.74
N LEU A 4 -7.88 -0.29 -5.04
CA LEU A 4 -8.12 1.01 -4.39
C LEU A 4 -7.10 1.32 -3.31
N ASN A 5 -6.66 0.31 -2.54
CA ASN A 5 -5.65 0.52 -1.51
C ASN A 5 -4.29 0.85 -2.13
N VAL A 6 -3.95 0.24 -3.26
CA VAL A 6 -2.69 0.52 -3.98
C VAL A 6 -2.72 1.95 -4.52
N TYR A 7 -3.82 2.33 -5.20
CA TYR A 7 -4.05 3.68 -5.69
C TYR A 7 -3.93 4.71 -4.55
N SER A 8 -4.74 4.57 -3.50
CA SER A 8 -4.84 5.55 -2.41
C SER A 8 -3.50 5.70 -1.69
N ASN A 9 -2.79 4.60 -1.43
CA ASN A 9 -1.47 4.65 -0.81
C ASN A 9 -0.44 5.35 -1.68
N GLN A 10 -0.49 5.16 -3.01
CA GLN A 10 0.45 5.84 -3.89
C GLN A 10 0.17 7.35 -3.96
N ILE A 11 -1.09 7.75 -4.07
CA ILE A 11 -1.48 9.17 -4.08
C ILE A 11 -1.14 9.84 -2.75
N LEU A 12 -1.49 9.21 -1.62
CA LEU A 12 -1.17 9.72 -0.28
C LEU A 12 0.34 9.80 -0.06
N SER A 13 1.11 8.79 -0.49
CA SER A 13 2.57 8.81 -0.41
C SER A 13 3.17 9.97 -1.19
N LYS A 14 2.64 10.29 -2.39
CA LYS A 14 3.07 11.46 -3.16
C LYS A 14 2.75 12.77 -2.42
N ALA A 15 1.55 12.87 -1.83
CA ALA A 15 1.15 14.05 -1.06
C ALA A 15 2.07 14.28 0.15
N ILE A 16 2.35 13.21 0.92
CA ILE A 16 3.27 13.25 2.07
C ILE A 16 4.69 13.63 1.63
N GLN A 17 5.22 13.04 0.56
CA GLN A 17 6.55 13.37 0.04
C GLN A 17 6.64 14.84 -0.37
N LYS A 18 5.63 15.36 -1.07
CA LYS A 18 5.58 16.77 -1.45
C LYS A 18 5.53 17.66 -0.21
N ALA A 19 4.66 17.35 0.75
CA ALA A 19 4.52 18.10 2.00
C ALA A 19 5.82 18.16 2.81
N LEU A 20 6.56 17.06 2.88
CA LEU A 20 7.89 17.02 3.51
C LEU A 20 8.89 17.88 2.75
N SER A 21 8.92 17.78 1.42
CA SER A 21 9.86 18.51 0.58
C SER A 21 9.62 20.03 0.58
N SER A 22 8.37 20.47 0.74
CA SER A 22 7.99 21.88 0.82
C SER A 22 7.99 22.43 2.25
N GLY A 23 8.28 21.61 3.26
CA GLY A 23 8.28 22.00 4.67
C GLY A 23 6.90 22.25 5.29
N GLU A 24 5.82 21.85 4.62
CA GLU A 24 4.44 21.95 5.13
C GLU A 24 4.21 20.99 6.30
N ILE A 25 4.91 19.85 6.28
CA ILE A 25 5.04 18.92 7.40
C ILE A 25 6.52 18.57 7.61
N ASN A 26 6.83 18.03 8.78
CA ASN A 26 8.15 17.53 9.14
C ASN A 26 8.05 16.06 9.61
N LYS A 27 9.18 15.46 9.97
CA LYS A 27 9.21 14.05 10.40
C LYS A 27 8.40 13.79 11.67
N ASN A 28 8.34 14.72 12.60
CA ASN A 28 7.58 14.54 13.85
C ASN A 28 6.08 14.47 13.55
N ASP A 29 5.60 15.12 12.49
CA ASP A 29 4.20 14.98 12.07
C ASP A 29 3.86 13.55 11.61
N LEU A 30 4.83 12.78 11.10
CA LEU A 30 4.64 11.38 10.72
C LEU A 30 4.57 10.43 11.93
N GLU A 31 4.96 10.92 13.11
CA GLU A 31 4.89 10.17 14.38
C GLU A 31 3.61 10.48 15.17
N THR A 32 2.76 11.37 14.64
CA THR A 32 1.42 11.64 15.17
C THR A 32 0.38 10.63 14.64
N ASP A 33 -0.87 10.76 15.10
CA ASP A 33 -1.98 9.95 14.61
C ASP A 33 -2.40 10.32 13.17
N ASP A 34 -2.94 9.32 12.47
CA ASP A 34 -3.39 9.44 11.08
C ASP A 34 -4.33 10.63 10.85
N GLU A 35 -5.28 10.88 11.76
CA GLU A 35 -6.22 12.00 11.66
C GLU A 35 -5.52 13.37 11.77
N ILE A 36 -4.51 13.49 12.63
CA ILE A 36 -3.77 14.74 12.84
C ILE A 36 -2.98 15.06 11.57
N LEU A 37 -2.23 14.08 11.06
CA LEU A 37 -1.47 14.22 9.82
C LEU A 37 -2.38 14.56 8.62
N LEU A 38 -3.49 13.84 8.47
CA LEU A 38 -4.45 14.06 7.39
C LEU A 38 -5.08 15.45 7.46
N ASN A 39 -5.44 15.92 8.65
CA ASN A 39 -5.97 17.28 8.83
C ASN A 39 -4.93 18.35 8.47
N LYS A 40 -3.65 18.11 8.77
CA LYS A 40 -2.56 19.02 8.38
C LYS A 40 -2.41 19.08 6.86
N LEU A 41 -2.42 17.92 6.18
CA LEU A 41 -2.38 17.83 4.72
C LEU A 41 -3.60 18.45 4.01
N LYS A 42 -4.77 18.50 4.67
CA LYS A 42 -5.98 19.15 4.13
C LYS A 42 -6.00 20.68 4.33
N LYS A 43 -5.15 21.23 5.21
CA LYS A 43 -5.14 22.65 5.58
C LYS A 43 -3.91 23.42 5.07
N THR A 44 -3.01 22.75 4.36
CA THR A 44 -1.89 23.41 3.68
C THR A 44 -2.38 24.38 2.60
N GLN A 45 -1.57 25.40 2.29
CA GLN A 45 -1.83 26.34 1.19
C GLN A 45 -1.28 25.84 -0.15
N ASN A 46 -0.58 24.71 -0.16
CA ASN A 46 0.04 24.15 -1.36
C ASN A 46 -1.01 23.44 -2.23
N LYS A 47 -1.32 24.05 -3.38
CA LYS A 47 -2.33 23.56 -4.32
C LYS A 47 -2.06 22.12 -4.80
N GLU A 48 -0.80 21.77 -5.06
CA GLU A 48 -0.46 20.41 -5.52
C GLU A 48 -0.79 19.34 -4.46
N ILE A 49 -0.57 19.65 -3.17
CA ILE A 49 -0.89 18.73 -2.09
C ILE A 49 -2.40 18.57 -1.98
N LEU A 50 -3.14 19.68 -2.02
CA LEU A 50 -4.60 19.66 -1.97
C LEU A 50 -5.21 18.90 -3.15
N GLU A 51 -4.65 19.05 -4.36
CA GLU A 51 -5.06 18.29 -5.55
C GLU A 51 -4.76 16.79 -5.46
N LEU A 52 -3.68 16.40 -4.78
CA LEU A 52 -3.42 14.99 -4.52
C LEU A 52 -4.40 14.42 -3.50
N ILE A 53 -4.67 15.14 -2.42
CA ILE A 53 -5.62 14.71 -1.39
C ILE A 53 -7.05 14.65 -1.95
N SER A 54 -7.45 15.58 -2.82
CA SER A 54 -8.80 15.58 -3.42
C SER A 54 -9.07 14.37 -4.33
N LYS A 55 -8.02 13.74 -4.87
CA LYS A 55 -8.11 12.50 -5.65
C LYS A 55 -8.42 11.26 -4.80
N ILE A 56 -8.44 11.38 -3.48
CA ILE A 56 -8.76 10.27 -2.57
C ILE A 56 -10.20 10.45 -2.08
N HIS A 57 -11.16 9.91 -2.84
CA HIS A 57 -12.60 9.95 -2.51
C HIS A 57 -13.33 8.69 -3.00
N GLU A 58 -14.58 8.51 -2.59
CA GLU A 58 -15.38 7.30 -2.86
C GLU A 58 -15.74 7.10 -4.34
N GLY A 59 -15.60 8.13 -5.18
CA GLY A 59 -15.95 8.07 -6.60
C GLY A 59 -14.91 7.39 -7.48
N ILE A 60 -13.72 7.13 -6.95
CA ILE A 60 -12.59 6.56 -7.70
C ILE A 60 -12.89 5.12 -8.10
N HIS A 61 -12.70 4.81 -9.38
CA HIS A 61 -12.77 3.44 -9.90
C HIS A 61 -11.44 3.05 -10.52
N VAL A 62 -10.87 1.96 -10.01
CA VAL A 62 -9.57 1.42 -10.41
C VAL A 62 -9.63 -0.09 -10.50
N GLU A 63 -8.84 -0.66 -11.39
CA GLU A 63 -8.74 -2.11 -11.59
C GLU A 63 -7.29 -2.58 -11.73
N TYR A 64 -7.09 -3.88 -11.59
CA TYR A 64 -5.81 -4.50 -11.93
C TYR A 64 -5.71 -4.69 -13.44
N ASN A 65 -4.66 -4.14 -14.06
CA ASN A 65 -4.41 -4.33 -15.48
C ASN A 65 -2.90 -4.28 -15.75
N GLU A 66 -2.30 -5.40 -16.13
CA GLU A 66 -0.86 -5.49 -16.33
C GLU A 66 -0.39 -5.00 -17.70
N LEU A 67 -1.29 -4.96 -18.68
CA LEU A 67 -0.98 -4.59 -20.06
C LEU A 67 -1.14 -3.08 -20.29
N ASN A 68 -2.06 -2.46 -19.57
CA ASN A 68 -2.35 -1.03 -19.64
C ASN A 68 -2.62 -0.51 -18.22
N TYR A 69 -1.65 0.19 -17.64
CA TYR A 69 -1.72 0.72 -16.28
C TYR A 69 -1.23 2.16 -16.22
N ASP A 70 -1.71 2.88 -15.22
CA ASP A 70 -1.24 4.24 -14.89
C ASP A 70 -0.29 4.21 -13.69
N ILE A 71 -0.37 3.15 -12.89
CA ILE A 71 0.37 3.00 -11.64
C ILE A 71 0.99 1.61 -11.58
N HIS A 72 2.30 1.56 -11.37
CA HIS A 72 3.00 0.34 -10.96
C HIS A 72 3.61 0.55 -9.57
N GLN A 73 3.32 -0.36 -8.65
CA GLN A 73 3.87 -0.30 -7.29
C GLN A 73 4.37 -1.69 -6.86
N THR A 74 5.66 -1.76 -6.53
CA THR A 74 6.24 -2.92 -5.88
C THR A 74 5.85 -2.93 -4.40
N GLN A 75 5.46 -4.09 -3.91
CA GLN A 75 5.04 -4.26 -2.51
C GLN A 75 6.18 -4.87 -1.69
N LYS A 76 6.28 -4.48 -0.42
CA LYS A 76 7.20 -5.12 0.52
C LYS A 76 6.72 -6.56 0.77
N ILE A 77 7.63 -7.51 0.60
CA ILE A 77 7.36 -8.93 0.85
C ILE A 77 6.98 -9.12 2.33
N ARG A 78 5.78 -9.64 2.56
CA ARG A 78 5.27 -10.03 3.88
C ARG A 78 4.64 -11.42 3.78
N LEU A 79 5.49 -12.45 3.86
CA LEU A 79 5.03 -13.84 3.90
C LEU A 79 4.60 -14.21 5.31
N ILE A 80 3.40 -14.79 5.43
CA ILE A 80 2.87 -15.28 6.69
C ILE A 80 3.18 -16.77 6.74
N ASP A 81 4.27 -17.12 7.42
CA ASP A 81 4.66 -18.51 7.65
C ASP A 81 4.96 -18.72 9.14
N PRO A 82 3.92 -18.83 9.98
CA PRO A 82 4.08 -18.92 11.43
C PRO A 82 4.78 -20.22 11.82
N MET A 83 5.40 -20.20 13.00
CA MET A 83 5.87 -21.40 13.67
C MET A 83 4.69 -22.08 14.36
N VAL A 84 4.59 -23.40 14.25
CA VAL A 84 3.55 -24.23 14.88
C VAL A 84 4.19 -25.40 15.61
N LEU A 85 3.57 -25.82 16.71
CA LEU A 85 3.99 -26.98 17.49
C LEU A 85 3.23 -28.22 17.01
N ILE A 86 3.95 -29.21 16.48
CA ILE A 86 3.40 -30.53 16.12
C ILE A 86 4.31 -31.60 16.71
N ASP A 87 3.73 -32.55 17.43
CA ASP A 87 4.43 -33.68 18.04
C ASP A 87 5.68 -33.27 18.85
N GLY A 88 5.54 -32.18 19.62
CA GLY A 88 6.62 -31.64 20.45
C GLY A 88 7.72 -30.88 19.69
N LYS A 89 7.61 -30.74 18.36
CA LYS A 89 8.56 -30.00 17.52
C LYS A 89 7.94 -28.70 17.02
N VAL A 90 8.72 -27.62 17.13
CA VAL A 90 8.34 -26.32 16.56
C VAL A 90 8.84 -26.27 15.11
N VAL A 91 7.92 -26.18 14.17
CA VAL A 91 8.21 -26.17 12.73
C VAL A 91 7.46 -25.05 12.02
N ARG A 92 7.91 -24.65 10.82
CA ARG A 92 7.15 -23.69 9.98
C ARG A 92 5.88 -24.34 9.46
N ALA A 93 4.77 -23.62 9.46
CA ALA A 93 3.51 -24.14 8.94
C ALA A 93 3.60 -24.60 7.47
N SER A 94 4.40 -23.91 6.65
CA SER A 94 4.65 -24.30 5.25
C SER A 94 5.43 -25.62 5.09
N SER A 95 6.20 -26.05 6.09
CA SER A 95 7.00 -27.29 6.01
C SER A 95 6.16 -28.56 6.09
N ILE A 96 4.96 -28.46 6.67
CA ILE A 96 4.05 -29.58 6.92
C ILE A 96 2.75 -29.48 6.10
N SER A 97 2.39 -28.29 5.62
CA SER A 97 1.17 -28.05 4.84
C SER A 97 1.52 -27.61 3.43
N LYS A 98 1.28 -28.51 2.46
CA LYS A 98 1.42 -28.22 1.04
C LYS A 98 0.55 -27.04 0.58
N LYS A 99 -0.62 -26.86 1.21
CA LYS A 99 -1.50 -25.72 0.93
C LYS A 99 -0.79 -24.41 1.30
N ILE A 100 -0.26 -24.30 2.52
CA ILE A 100 0.45 -23.10 2.99
C ILE A 100 1.69 -22.84 2.14
N GLN A 101 2.46 -23.88 1.83
CA GLN A 101 3.61 -23.77 0.93
C GLN A 101 3.23 -23.18 -0.44
N LYS A 102 2.14 -23.68 -1.05
CA LYS A 102 1.63 -23.20 -2.34
C LYS A 102 1.17 -21.74 -2.26
N GLU A 103 0.38 -21.40 -1.24
CA GLU A 103 -0.10 -20.02 -1.03
C GLU A 103 1.05 -19.05 -0.81
N ASN A 104 2.08 -19.42 -0.03
CA ASN A 104 3.27 -18.60 0.17
C ASN A 104 4.03 -18.37 -1.13
N LYS A 105 4.17 -19.39 -1.97
CA LYS A 105 4.81 -19.23 -3.29
C LYS A 105 4.01 -18.28 -4.17
N ILE A 106 2.69 -18.43 -4.24
CA ILE A 106 1.81 -17.54 -5.02
C ILE A 106 1.90 -16.10 -4.50
N ALA A 107 1.85 -15.92 -3.17
CA ALA A 107 1.96 -14.61 -2.54
C ALA A 107 3.32 -13.96 -2.82
N LEU A 108 4.41 -14.72 -2.76
CA LEU A 108 5.76 -14.24 -3.06
C LEU A 108 5.87 -13.75 -4.50
N GLU A 109 5.42 -14.56 -5.47
CA GLU A 109 5.49 -14.20 -6.89
C GLU A 109 4.60 -12.99 -7.22
N ARG A 110 3.39 -12.93 -6.67
CA ARG A 110 2.52 -11.74 -6.78
C ARG A 110 3.18 -10.49 -6.20
N CYS A 111 3.84 -10.61 -5.05
CA CYS A 111 4.50 -9.49 -4.40
C CYS A 111 5.71 -8.97 -5.20
N LYS A 112 6.53 -9.89 -5.76
CA LYS A 112 7.67 -9.55 -6.61
C LYS A 112 7.23 -8.84 -7.89
N LYS A 113 6.15 -9.32 -8.51
CA LYS A 113 5.61 -8.72 -9.73
C LYS A 113 5.08 -7.30 -9.50
N GLY A 114 4.56 -7.04 -8.31
CA GLY A 114 3.96 -5.77 -7.94
C GLY A 114 2.51 -5.66 -8.41
N ALA A 115 1.90 -4.52 -8.10
CA ALA A 115 0.55 -4.19 -8.50
C ALA A 115 0.56 -3.23 -9.69
N PHE A 116 -0.22 -3.54 -10.72
CA PHE A 116 -0.44 -2.70 -11.89
C PHE A 116 -1.88 -2.22 -11.88
N ILE A 117 -2.09 -0.92 -11.68
CA ILE A 117 -3.41 -0.33 -11.50
C ILE A 117 -3.72 0.58 -12.67
N LYS A 118 -4.87 0.36 -13.29
CA LYS A 118 -5.49 1.28 -14.24
C LYS A 118 -6.55 2.11 -13.55
N ILE A 119 -6.54 3.40 -13.83
CA ILE A 119 -7.57 4.34 -13.41
C ILE A 119 -8.64 4.36 -14.51
N ILE A 120 -9.86 3.99 -14.13
CA ILE A 120 -11.01 3.98 -15.05
C ILE A 120 -11.80 5.28 -14.92
N LYS A 121 -11.93 5.80 -13.69
CA LYS A 121 -12.61 7.05 -13.39
C LYS A 121 -12.01 7.72 -12.16
N CYS A 122 -11.79 9.03 -12.26
CA CYS A 122 -11.48 9.93 -11.15
C CYS A 122 -12.58 10.99 -11.06
#